data_AF-A0A9E6VUG7-F1
#
_entry.id   AF-A0A9E6VUG7-F1
#
_cell.length_a   1.000
_cell.length_b   1.000
_cell.length_c   1.000
_cell.angle_alpha   90.00
_cell.angle_beta   90.00
_cell.angle_gamma   90.00
#
_symmetry.space_group_name_H-M   'P 1'
#
loop_
_entity.id
_entity.type
_entity.pdbx_description
1 polymer ?
#
loop_
_entity_poly.entity_id
_entity_poly.type
_entity_poly.pdbx_seq_one_letter_code
_entity_poly.pdbx_strand_id
1 'polypeptide(L)'
;MIVKQALKFETFSLHKIHAADTLAFSAEAYSRFKFGHGGYAEQFGRELALKFIRAHSELLLSEEKIVLLPSPYDSIPTASNAMARSFRTVLNAFLARHEKKSLLESKIHRYKTYSVDYGNLDFEERLRLISADTYHIDRDFLKEGLVLLIDDVRITGSHELMIRNLIRKNEVPGHFVFLYYAELADKSVAPDFENYLNYFFVKDIRGILEMIHADFFIFNTRVIKYILGCDQKQFGLVLETVQKDKLVQLCDHAFGNNYHLMTEYKENLERIQQHIHYGH
;
A
#
# COMPACT_ATOMS: atom_id res chain seq x y z
N MET A 1 -18.50 16.27 31.35
CA MET A 1 -18.59 16.74 29.95
C MET A 1 -17.38 16.18 29.20
N ILE A 2 -17.57 15.17 28.36
CA ILE A 2 -16.48 14.70 27.47
C ILE A 2 -16.41 15.73 26.34
N VAL A 3 -15.32 16.51 26.31
CA VAL A 3 -15.03 17.39 25.18
C VAL A 3 -14.79 16.47 23.98
N LYS A 4 -15.73 16.41 23.03
CA LYS A 4 -15.52 15.68 21.78
C LYS A 4 -14.27 16.26 21.11
N GLN A 5 -13.24 15.45 20.91
CA GLN A 5 -12.08 15.86 20.12
C GLN A 5 -12.58 16.21 18.71
N ALA A 6 -12.30 17.44 18.25
CA ALA A 6 -12.69 17.88 16.92
C ALA A 6 -11.98 17.04 15.85
N LEU A 7 -12.69 16.69 14.78
CA LEU A 7 -12.11 15.99 13.63
C LEU A 7 -11.02 16.88 13.00
N LYS A 8 -9.77 16.42 13.06
CA LYS A 8 -8.63 17.10 12.44
C LYS A 8 -7.98 16.17 11.42
N PHE A 9 -7.60 16.75 10.27
CA PHE A 9 -6.80 16.07 9.27
C PHE A 9 -5.51 16.82 9.02
N GLU A 10 -4.42 16.07 8.84
CA GLU A 10 -3.10 16.58 8.50
C GLU A 10 -2.45 15.68 7.44
N THR A 11 -1.56 16.24 6.63
CA THR A 11 -0.81 15.48 5.62
C THR A 11 0.67 15.77 5.79
N PHE A 12 1.47 14.71 5.84
CA PHE A 12 2.92 14.75 5.89
C PHE A 12 3.50 13.88 4.79
N SER A 13 4.50 14.41 4.09
CA SER A 13 5.26 13.67 3.09
C SER A 13 6.75 13.88 3.30
N LEU A 14 7.53 12.81 3.21
CA LEU A 14 8.99 12.88 3.37
C LEU A 14 9.63 13.64 2.21
N HIS A 15 9.23 13.31 0.98
CA HIS A 15 9.72 13.95 -0.24
C HIS A 15 8.61 14.75 -0.94
N LYS A 16 8.97 15.92 -1.45
CA LYS A 16 8.13 16.72 -2.36
C LYS A 16 8.73 16.65 -3.75
N ILE A 17 7.93 16.26 -4.73
CA ILE A 17 8.31 16.17 -6.14
C ILE A 17 7.83 17.44 -6.81
N HIS A 18 8.76 18.29 -7.22
CA HIS A 18 8.49 19.56 -7.89
C HIS A 18 8.67 19.48 -9.41
N ALA A 19 9.48 18.55 -9.89
CA ALA A 19 9.61 18.25 -11.32
C ALA A 19 9.93 16.77 -11.52
N ALA A 20 9.53 16.25 -12.68
CA ALA A 20 9.61 14.81 -12.99
C ALA A 20 11.06 14.30 -13.15
N ASP A 21 11.99 15.20 -13.48
CA ASP A 21 13.41 14.92 -13.72
C ASP A 21 14.29 15.02 -12.47
N THR A 22 13.75 15.56 -11.37
CA THR A 22 14.49 15.87 -10.14
C THR A 22 13.82 15.20 -8.93
N LEU A 23 14.05 13.90 -8.82
CA LEU A 23 13.58 13.09 -7.69
C LEU A 23 14.58 13.11 -6.54
N ALA A 24 14.07 13.31 -5.32
CA ALA A 24 14.85 13.17 -4.08
C ALA A 24 15.11 11.71 -3.66
N PHE A 25 14.65 10.75 -4.47
CA PHE A 25 14.78 9.31 -4.27
C PHE A 25 14.94 8.61 -5.63
N SER A 26 15.45 7.38 -5.63
CA SER A 26 15.64 6.61 -6.88
C SER A 26 14.30 6.09 -7.42
N ALA A 27 13.97 6.43 -8.67
CA ALA A 27 12.82 5.88 -9.38
C ALA A 27 12.91 4.35 -9.53
N GLU A 28 14.12 3.82 -9.72
CA GLU A 28 14.36 2.37 -9.77
C GLU A 28 14.06 1.71 -8.43
N ALA A 29 14.57 2.27 -7.34
CA ALA A 29 14.31 1.75 -5.99
C ALA A 29 12.81 1.78 -5.67
N TYR A 30 12.12 2.87 -6.06
CA TYR A 30 10.67 2.97 -5.90
C TYR A 30 9.92 1.93 -6.73
N SER A 31 10.29 1.73 -7.99
CA SER A 31 9.69 0.71 -8.84
C SER A 31 9.88 -0.70 -8.25
N ARG A 32 11.11 -1.07 -7.85
CA ARG A 32 11.39 -2.35 -7.17
C ARG A 32 10.58 -2.52 -5.88
N PHE A 33 10.47 -1.46 -5.06
CA PHE A 33 9.60 -1.44 -3.89
C PHE A 33 8.13 -1.73 -4.23
N LYS A 34 7.56 -1.05 -5.24
CA LYS A 34 6.16 -1.24 -5.65
C LYS A 34 5.85 -2.66 -6.10
N PHE A 35 6.86 -3.38 -6.56
CA PHE A 35 6.76 -4.77 -6.98
C PHE A 35 7.39 -5.77 -6.00
N GLY A 36 7.52 -5.40 -4.71
CA GLY A 36 7.73 -6.39 -3.65
C GLY A 36 9.16 -6.55 -3.14
N HIS A 37 10.09 -5.66 -3.52
CA HIS A 37 11.43 -5.69 -2.95
C HIS A 37 11.42 -5.23 -1.47
N GLY A 38 11.48 -6.18 -0.54
CA GLY A 38 11.35 -5.94 0.90
C GLY A 38 12.43 -5.03 1.49
N GLY A 39 13.67 -5.08 0.98
CA GLY A 39 14.74 -4.19 1.44
C GLY A 39 14.43 -2.70 1.24
N TYR A 40 13.87 -2.32 0.09
CA TYR A 40 13.45 -0.94 -0.15
C TYR A 40 12.20 -0.57 0.67
N ALA A 41 11.28 -1.51 0.91
CA ALA A 41 10.16 -1.27 1.83
C ALA A 41 10.65 -0.97 3.25
N GLU A 42 11.66 -1.71 3.73
CA GLU A 42 12.29 -1.47 5.02
C GLU A 42 12.96 -0.10 5.08
N GLN A 43 13.79 0.20 4.08
CA GLN A 43 14.49 1.48 3.96
C GLN A 43 13.51 2.66 3.99
N PHE A 44 12.51 2.66 3.11
CA PHE A 44 11.55 3.76 2.99
C PHE A 44 10.72 3.94 4.27
N GLY A 45 10.32 2.84 4.91
CA GLY A 45 9.58 2.89 6.18
C GLY A 45 10.41 3.50 7.30
N ARG A 46 11.70 3.16 7.37
CA ARG A 46 12.65 3.72 8.34
C ARG A 46 12.89 5.21 8.10
N GLU A 47 13.14 5.61 6.87
CA GLU A 47 13.37 7.01 6.51
C GLU A 47 12.14 7.87 6.84
N LEU A 48 10.95 7.41 6.46
CA LEU A 48 9.68 8.08 6.75
C LEU A 48 9.47 8.23 8.26
N ALA A 49 9.67 7.17 9.04
CA ALA A 49 9.52 7.20 10.50
C ALA A 49 10.50 8.18 11.16
N LEU A 50 11.78 8.13 10.80
CA LEU A 50 12.81 8.99 11.39
C LEU A 50 12.56 10.47 11.08
N LYS A 51 12.03 10.80 9.91
CA LYS A 51 11.67 12.18 9.58
C LYS A 51 10.39 12.60 10.29
N PHE A 52 9.37 11.74 10.33
CA PHE A 52 8.11 12.03 11.00
C PHE A 52 8.30 12.26 12.50
N ILE A 53 9.06 11.40 13.19
CA ILE A 53 9.42 11.55 14.61
C ILE A 53 10.12 12.88 14.86
N ARG A 54 11.09 13.26 14.03
CA ARG A 54 11.80 14.53 14.18
C ARG A 54 10.86 15.74 14.07
N ALA A 55 9.85 15.66 13.21
CA ALA A 55 8.90 16.76 13.00
C ALA A 55 7.74 16.77 14.00
N HIS A 56 7.37 15.62 14.59
CA HIS A 56 6.13 15.46 15.38
C HIS A 56 6.35 14.79 16.74
N SER A 57 7.57 14.83 17.28
CA SER A 57 7.88 14.18 18.57
C SER A 57 6.97 14.66 19.71
N GLU A 58 6.70 15.95 19.81
CA GLU A 58 5.78 16.51 20.82
C GLU A 58 4.36 15.95 20.67
N LEU A 59 3.82 15.92 19.45
CA LEU A 59 2.52 15.34 19.15
C LEU A 59 2.49 13.85 19.56
N LEU A 60 3.47 13.07 19.11
CA LEU A 60 3.58 11.64 19.42
C LEU A 60 3.65 11.35 20.92
N LEU A 61 4.37 12.17 21.69
CA LEU A 61 4.52 11.99 23.13
C LEU A 61 3.33 12.55 23.93
N SER A 62 2.53 13.42 23.34
CA SER A 62 1.31 13.96 23.97
C SER A 62 0.12 13.00 23.89
N GLU A 63 0.15 12.04 22.96
CA GLU A 63 -0.97 11.14 22.67
C GLU A 63 -0.85 9.82 23.46
N GLU A 64 -1.93 9.40 24.12
CA GLU A 64 -2.00 8.13 24.86
C GLU A 64 -2.33 6.92 23.95
N LYS A 65 -2.96 7.20 22.81
CA LYS A 65 -3.42 6.22 21.85
C LYS A 65 -3.04 6.65 20.45
N ILE A 66 -2.16 5.86 19.83
CA ILE A 66 -1.75 6.05 18.45
C ILE A 66 -2.07 4.78 17.68
N VAL A 67 -2.84 4.91 16.60
CA VAL A 67 -3.25 3.79 15.75
C VAL A 67 -2.62 3.95 14.38
N LEU A 68 -1.92 2.90 13.92
CA LEU A 68 -1.36 2.85 12.57
C LEU A 68 -2.29 2.07 11.64
N LEU A 69 -2.65 2.69 10.52
CA LEU A 69 -3.42 2.10 9.42
C LEU A 69 -2.55 2.08 8.16
N PRO A 70 -2.28 0.91 7.56
CA PRO A 70 -1.74 0.87 6.21
C PRO A 70 -2.80 1.31 5.20
N SER A 71 -2.38 1.59 3.97
CA SER A 71 -3.28 1.74 2.83
C SER A 71 -4.33 0.61 2.80
N PRO A 72 -5.61 0.89 2.55
CA PRO A 72 -6.67 -0.12 2.45
C PRO A 72 -6.32 -1.26 1.49
N TYR A 73 -6.52 -2.49 1.94
CA TYR A 73 -6.43 -3.71 1.14
C TYR A 73 -7.43 -4.75 1.65
N ASP A 74 -7.67 -5.77 0.82
CA ASP A 74 -8.52 -6.90 1.18
C ASP A 74 -7.71 -7.93 1.99
N SER A 75 -7.27 -9.04 1.37
CA SER A 75 -6.41 -10.05 1.99
C SER A 75 -4.94 -9.92 1.56
N ILE A 76 -4.65 -9.70 0.28
CA ILE A 76 -3.28 -9.50 -0.21
C ILE A 76 -2.80 -8.08 0.15
N PRO A 77 -1.68 -7.93 0.89
CA PRO A 77 -1.16 -6.62 1.29
C PRO A 77 -0.65 -5.80 0.08
N THR A 78 -0.56 -4.48 0.28
CA THR A 78 0.11 -3.55 -0.65
C THR A 78 1.61 -3.48 -0.38
N ALA A 79 2.38 -2.89 -1.31
CA ALA A 79 3.77 -2.52 -1.05
C ALA A 79 3.88 -1.55 0.14
N SER A 80 2.98 -0.56 0.23
CA SER A 80 2.91 0.38 1.36
C SER A 80 2.65 -0.28 2.71
N ASN A 81 2.00 -1.45 2.75
CA ASN A 81 1.86 -2.23 3.98
C ASN A 81 3.21 -2.78 4.50
N ALA A 82 4.10 -3.23 3.60
CA ALA A 82 5.45 -3.63 4.00
C ALA A 82 6.26 -2.45 4.55
N MET A 83 6.13 -1.28 3.91
CA MET A 83 6.72 -0.02 4.39
C MET A 83 6.17 0.38 5.79
N ALA A 84 4.86 0.25 6.00
CA ALA A 84 4.21 0.55 7.27
C ALA A 84 4.73 -0.33 8.42
N ARG A 85 5.06 -1.61 8.17
CA ARG A 85 5.66 -2.50 9.17
C ARG A 85 7.04 -2.01 9.64
N SER A 86 7.88 -1.53 8.71
CA SER A 86 9.18 -0.93 9.07
C SER A 86 9.00 0.39 9.82
N PHE A 87 8.10 1.25 9.34
CA PHE A 87 7.75 2.50 10.04
C PHE A 87 7.32 2.23 11.49
N ARG A 88 6.43 1.26 11.70
CA ARG A 88 5.95 0.82 13.02
C ARG A 88 7.09 0.40 13.92
N THR A 89 8.03 -0.39 13.40
CA THR A 89 9.18 -0.89 14.17
C THR A 89 10.03 0.27 14.70
N VAL A 90 10.32 1.25 13.86
CA VAL A 90 11.09 2.44 14.26
C VAL A 90 10.32 3.31 15.24
N LEU A 91 9.02 3.55 15.01
CA LEU A 91 8.20 4.38 15.89
C LEU A 91 7.97 3.73 17.25
N ASN A 92 7.74 2.42 17.31
CA ASN A 92 7.64 1.69 18.58
C ASN A 92 8.93 1.78 19.39
N ALA A 93 10.11 1.70 18.75
CA ALA A 93 11.39 1.87 19.43
C ALA A 93 11.58 3.31 19.97
N PHE A 94 11.05 4.31 19.28
CA PHE A 94 11.00 5.68 19.81
C PHE A 94 10.07 5.78 21.02
N LEU A 95 8.82 5.30 20.91
CA LEU A 95 7.83 5.35 21.99
C LEU A 95 8.31 4.60 23.25
N ALA A 96 8.91 3.41 23.08
CA ALA A 96 9.44 2.62 24.18
C ALA A 96 10.56 3.35 24.95
N ARG A 97 11.44 4.09 24.25
CA ARG A 97 12.50 4.90 24.89
C ARG A 97 11.95 6.10 25.68
N HIS A 98 10.70 6.48 25.43
CA HIS A 98 9.99 7.54 26.14
C HIS A 98 8.88 6.99 27.05
N GLU A 99 8.94 5.70 27.42
CA GLU A 99 8.00 5.04 28.33
C GLU A 99 6.53 5.10 27.87
N LYS A 100 6.31 5.24 26.56
CA LYS A 100 4.98 5.24 25.94
C LYS A 100 4.59 3.85 25.45
N LYS A 101 3.28 3.61 25.34
CA LYS A 101 2.72 2.39 24.74
C LYS A 101 3.11 2.31 23.27
N SER A 102 3.29 1.08 22.78
CA SER A 102 3.46 0.82 21.35
C SER A 102 2.20 1.19 20.56
N LEU A 103 2.36 1.41 19.26
CA LEU A 103 1.25 1.65 18.34
C LEU A 103 0.25 0.50 18.38
N LEU A 104 -1.02 0.87 18.33
CA LEU A 104 -2.10 -0.05 17.97
C LEU A 104 -2.16 -0.17 16.44
N GLU A 105 -2.74 -1.26 15.95
CA GLU A 105 -2.92 -1.49 14.52
C GLU A 105 -4.39 -1.74 14.19
N SER A 106 -4.82 -1.18 13.06
CA SER A 106 -6.11 -1.48 12.46
C SER A 106 -5.97 -1.39 10.94
N LYS A 107 -7.04 -1.69 10.21
CA LYS A 107 -7.08 -1.49 8.77
C LYS A 107 -8.45 -0.97 8.34
N ILE A 108 -8.46 -0.24 7.24
CA ILE A 108 -9.69 0.01 6.50
C ILE A 108 -9.94 -1.22 5.65
N HIS A 109 -11.04 -1.93 5.93
CA HIS A 109 -11.43 -3.11 5.18
C HIS A 109 -12.04 -2.68 3.86
N ARG A 110 -11.53 -3.24 2.77
CA ARG A 110 -11.99 -2.96 1.42
C ARG A 110 -12.65 -4.21 0.84
N TYR A 111 -13.92 -4.11 0.51
CA TYR A 111 -14.65 -5.16 -0.21
C TYR A 111 -14.74 -4.77 -1.68
N LYS A 112 -13.93 -5.43 -2.51
CA LYS A 112 -13.92 -5.20 -3.96
C LYS A 112 -15.11 -5.89 -4.61
N THR A 113 -15.77 -5.17 -5.53
CA THR A 113 -16.80 -5.75 -6.41
C THR A 113 -16.33 -5.90 -7.87
N TYR A 114 -15.19 -5.31 -8.29
CA TYR A 114 -14.74 -5.35 -9.71
C TYR A 114 -13.21 -5.30 -9.92
N SER A 115 -12.78 -5.56 -11.17
CA SER A 115 -11.40 -5.88 -11.57
C SER A 115 -10.58 -4.75 -12.23
N VAL A 116 -11.08 -3.51 -12.29
CA VAL A 116 -10.47 -2.45 -13.12
C VAL A 116 -9.12 -1.95 -12.56
N ASP A 117 -8.13 -1.77 -13.44
CA ASP A 117 -6.80 -1.23 -13.13
C ASP A 117 -6.84 0.31 -12.97
N TYR A 118 -6.31 0.79 -11.85
CA TYR A 118 -6.40 2.19 -11.43
C TYR A 118 -5.50 3.14 -12.23
N GLY A 119 -4.42 2.62 -12.82
CA GLY A 119 -3.34 3.42 -13.39
C GLY A 119 -3.72 4.33 -14.56
N ASN A 120 -4.77 3.97 -15.31
CA ASN A 120 -5.15 4.65 -16.56
C ASN A 120 -6.36 5.58 -16.44
N LEU A 121 -6.98 5.67 -15.26
CA LEU A 121 -8.23 6.41 -15.04
C LEU A 121 -7.99 7.86 -14.62
N ASP A 122 -8.81 8.77 -15.12
CA ASP A 122 -8.81 10.16 -14.69
C ASP A 122 -9.36 10.33 -13.26
N PHE A 123 -9.29 11.55 -12.71
CA PHE A 123 -9.70 11.82 -11.32
C PHE A 123 -11.18 11.53 -11.04
N GLU A 124 -12.07 11.86 -11.98
CA GLU A 124 -13.53 11.70 -11.86
C GLU A 124 -13.96 10.24 -12.08
N GLU A 125 -13.29 9.53 -12.98
CA GLU A 125 -13.44 8.08 -13.17
C GLU A 125 -12.96 7.30 -11.95
N ARG A 126 -11.83 7.70 -11.36
CA ARG A 126 -11.35 7.12 -10.09
C ARG A 126 -12.37 7.33 -8.98
N LEU A 127 -12.94 8.52 -8.82
CA LEU A 127 -13.97 8.81 -7.81
C LEU A 127 -15.23 7.95 -7.98
N ARG A 128 -15.70 7.75 -9.23
CA ARG A 128 -16.88 6.93 -9.53
C ARG A 128 -16.70 5.44 -9.26
N LEU A 129 -15.53 4.87 -9.58
CA LEU A 129 -15.26 3.46 -9.27
C LEU A 129 -15.01 3.24 -7.78
N ILE A 130 -14.41 4.23 -7.11
CA ILE A 130 -14.18 4.20 -5.67
C ILE A 130 -15.49 4.30 -4.87
N SER A 131 -16.50 5.03 -5.34
CA SER A 131 -17.80 5.13 -4.66
C SER A 131 -18.62 3.83 -4.74
N ALA A 132 -18.27 2.91 -5.64
CA ALA A 132 -18.86 1.58 -5.76
C ALA A 132 -18.20 0.51 -4.86
N ASP A 133 -16.99 0.77 -4.35
CA ASP A 133 -16.33 -0.10 -3.37
C ASP A 133 -16.97 0.08 -1.98
N THR A 134 -17.21 -1.02 -1.28
CA THR A 134 -17.66 -0.95 0.12
C THR A 134 -16.44 -0.95 1.03
N TYR A 135 -16.29 0.12 1.81
CA TYR A 135 -15.25 0.24 2.82
C TYR A 135 -15.85 0.14 4.22
N HIS A 136 -15.17 -0.56 5.11
CA HIS A 136 -15.52 -0.60 6.54
C HIS A 136 -14.36 -0.05 7.37
N ILE A 137 -14.71 0.81 8.31
CA ILE A 137 -13.79 1.45 9.27
C ILE A 137 -14.36 1.28 10.68
N ASP A 138 -13.52 0.84 11.61
CA ASP A 138 -13.93 0.65 13.00
C ASP A 138 -13.90 1.99 13.74
N ARG A 139 -15.04 2.69 13.72
CA ARG A 139 -15.20 3.99 14.38
C ARG A 139 -14.87 3.94 15.88
N ASP A 140 -15.33 2.91 16.58
CA ASP A 140 -15.18 2.81 18.03
C ASP A 140 -13.75 2.50 18.43
N PHE A 141 -13.03 1.75 17.60
CA PHE A 141 -11.61 1.53 17.78
C PHE A 141 -10.77 2.76 17.45
N LEU A 142 -11.17 3.60 16.49
CA LEU A 142 -10.38 4.76 16.06
C LEU A 142 -10.65 6.05 16.84
N LYS A 143 -11.78 6.15 17.56
CA LYS A 143 -12.12 7.36 18.30
C LYS A 143 -11.04 7.75 19.33
N GLU A 144 -10.90 9.06 19.51
CA GLU A 144 -10.15 9.70 20.61
C GLU A 144 -8.66 9.32 20.66
N GLY A 145 -7.99 9.31 19.50
CA GLY A 145 -6.54 9.14 19.41
C GLY A 145 -5.95 9.70 18.12
N LEU A 146 -4.63 9.60 18.00
CA LEU A 146 -3.88 9.92 16.81
C LEU A 146 -3.91 8.72 15.85
N VAL A 147 -4.45 8.92 14.65
CA VAL A 147 -4.52 7.89 13.60
C VAL A 147 -3.52 8.24 12.50
N LEU A 148 -2.53 7.37 12.30
CA LEU A 148 -1.53 7.50 11.26
C LEU A 148 -1.92 6.62 10.07
N LEU A 149 -2.17 7.21 8.90
CA LEU A 149 -2.48 6.48 7.68
C LEU A 149 -1.29 6.52 6.74
N ILE A 150 -0.69 5.37 6.43
CA ILE A 150 0.50 5.29 5.58
C ILE A 150 0.16 4.80 4.18
N ASP A 151 0.59 5.55 3.18
CA ASP A 151 0.66 5.09 1.79
C ASP A 151 2.00 5.47 1.14
N ASP A 152 2.26 4.95 -0.05
CA ASP A 152 3.55 5.14 -0.70
C ASP A 152 3.72 6.53 -1.33
N VAL A 153 2.84 6.93 -2.25
CA VAL A 153 2.93 8.22 -2.94
C VAL A 153 1.58 8.92 -3.05
N ARG A 154 1.60 10.24 -2.89
CA ARG A 154 0.45 11.11 -3.15
C ARG A 154 0.63 11.82 -4.48
N ILE A 155 -0.01 11.34 -5.55
CA ILE A 155 0.02 11.97 -6.88
C ILE A 155 -1.16 12.93 -7.04
N THR A 156 -2.38 12.39 -7.19
CA THR A 156 -3.60 13.21 -7.36
C THR A 156 -4.31 13.50 -6.04
N GLY A 157 -3.99 12.75 -4.98
CA GLY A 157 -4.67 12.82 -3.68
C GLY A 157 -6.07 12.18 -3.67
N SER A 158 -6.51 11.51 -4.74
CA SER A 158 -7.84 10.88 -4.82
C SER A 158 -8.06 9.81 -3.74
N HIS A 159 -7.04 9.00 -3.46
CA HIS A 159 -7.08 8.00 -2.39
C HIS A 159 -7.26 8.65 -1.01
N GLU A 160 -6.52 9.74 -0.73
CA GLU A 160 -6.65 10.51 0.51
C GLU A 160 -8.06 11.10 0.65
N LEU A 161 -8.58 11.69 -0.43
CA LEU A 161 -9.91 12.29 -0.46
C LEU A 161 -11.00 11.25 -0.17
N MET A 162 -10.88 10.05 -0.74
CA MET A 162 -11.77 8.93 -0.44
C MET A 162 -11.77 8.60 1.05
N ILE A 163 -10.60 8.42 1.66
CA ILE A 163 -10.52 8.04 3.08
C ILE A 163 -11.06 9.17 3.97
N ARG A 164 -10.75 10.43 3.65
CA ARG A 164 -11.32 11.60 4.36
C ARG A 164 -12.85 11.58 4.29
N ASN A 165 -13.41 11.28 3.13
CA ASN A 165 -14.87 11.19 2.95
C ASN A 165 -15.45 10.00 3.72
N LEU A 166 -14.77 8.85 3.76
CA LEU A 166 -15.16 7.70 4.57
C LEU A 166 -15.19 8.05 6.06
N ILE A 167 -14.14 8.70 6.57
CA ILE A 167 -14.03 9.14 7.96
C ILE A 167 -15.15 10.13 8.32
N ARG A 168 -15.41 11.11 7.45
CA ARG A 168 -16.49 12.09 7.63
C ARG A 168 -17.87 11.42 7.61
N LYS A 169 -18.13 10.56 6.63
CA LYS A 169 -19.40 9.84 6.47
C LYS A 169 -19.71 8.96 7.68
N ASN A 170 -18.68 8.37 8.28
CA ASN A 170 -18.82 7.54 9.49
C ASN A 170 -18.68 8.35 10.79
N GLU A 171 -18.56 9.68 10.72
CA GLU A 171 -18.44 10.56 11.89
C GLU A 171 -17.39 10.08 12.91
N VAL A 172 -16.22 9.66 12.41
CA VAL A 172 -15.14 9.17 13.27
C VAL A 172 -14.39 10.38 13.85
N PRO A 173 -14.45 10.64 15.16
CA PRO A 173 -13.71 11.74 15.77
C PRO A 173 -12.24 11.36 15.94
N GLY A 174 -11.35 12.34 15.92
CA GLY A 174 -9.93 12.12 16.17
C GLY A 174 -9.02 12.99 15.32
N HIS A 175 -7.72 12.76 15.46
CA HIS A 175 -6.69 13.45 14.70
C HIS A 175 -6.06 12.46 13.71
N PHE A 176 -6.27 12.69 12.42
CA PHE A 176 -5.81 11.80 11.35
C PHE A 176 -4.66 12.45 10.60
N VAL A 177 -3.51 11.77 10.55
CA VAL A 177 -2.33 12.20 9.81
C VAL A 177 -2.09 11.23 8.66
N PHE A 178 -2.19 11.73 7.43
CA PHE A 178 -1.83 10.99 6.23
C PHE A 178 -0.34 11.12 5.98
N LEU A 179 0.34 9.99 5.88
CA LEU A 179 1.78 9.86 5.77
C LEU A 179 2.13 9.27 4.41
N TYR A 180 2.99 9.96 3.67
CA TYR A 180 3.46 9.54 2.36
C TYR A 180 4.98 9.52 2.30
N TYR A 181 5.56 8.54 1.61
CA TYR A 181 6.99 8.57 1.30
C TYR A 181 7.30 9.74 0.35
N ALA A 182 6.47 9.94 -0.68
CA ALA A 182 6.59 11.07 -1.57
C ALA A 182 5.23 11.70 -1.93
N GLU A 183 5.25 12.96 -2.33
CA GLU A 183 4.08 13.70 -2.80
C GLU A 183 4.44 14.51 -4.03
N LEU A 184 3.61 14.43 -5.07
CA LEU A 184 3.67 15.32 -6.22
C LEU A 184 3.13 16.69 -5.82
N ALA A 185 4.04 17.65 -5.65
CA ALA A 185 3.70 19.00 -5.23
C ALA A 185 3.31 19.89 -6.42
N ASP A 186 3.92 19.65 -7.59
CA ASP A 186 3.60 20.37 -8.82
C ASP A 186 2.50 19.66 -9.62
N LYS A 187 1.36 20.34 -9.77
CA LYS A 187 0.19 19.85 -10.50
C LYS A 187 0.36 19.94 -12.03
N SER A 188 1.40 20.60 -12.53
CA SER A 188 1.72 20.68 -13.95
C SER A 188 2.37 19.40 -14.48
N VAL A 189 2.91 18.56 -13.59
CA VAL A 189 3.47 17.26 -13.94
C VAL A 189 2.37 16.34 -14.45
N ALA A 190 2.65 15.66 -15.56
CA ALA A 190 1.67 14.85 -16.27
C ALA A 190 1.10 13.71 -15.39
N PRO A 191 -0.19 13.35 -15.56
CA PRO A 191 -0.84 12.29 -14.77
C PRO A 191 -0.17 10.91 -14.88
N ASP A 192 0.52 10.62 -15.98
CA ASP A 192 1.25 9.37 -16.23
C ASP A 192 2.55 9.25 -15.43
N PHE A 193 2.93 10.29 -14.68
CA PHE A 193 4.11 10.27 -13.82
C PHE A 193 4.06 9.18 -12.75
N GLU A 194 2.87 8.86 -12.21
CA GLU A 194 2.71 7.70 -11.32
C GLU A 194 3.10 6.40 -12.03
N ASN A 195 2.70 6.26 -13.29
CA ASN A 195 2.99 5.10 -14.12
C ASN A 195 4.50 5.00 -14.41
N TYR A 196 5.14 6.14 -14.74
CA TYR A 196 6.58 6.23 -14.89
C TYR A 196 7.32 5.72 -13.64
N LEU A 197 6.94 6.19 -12.44
CA LEU A 197 7.55 5.75 -11.19
C LEU A 197 7.32 4.25 -10.94
N ASN A 198 6.08 3.78 -11.11
CA ASN A 198 5.71 2.40 -10.86
C ASN A 198 6.53 1.43 -11.73
N TYR A 199 6.59 1.69 -13.04
CA TYR A 199 7.20 0.81 -14.02
C TYR A 199 8.60 1.25 -14.44
N PHE A 200 9.31 2.06 -13.64
CA PHE A 200 10.66 2.51 -14.00
C PHE A 200 11.61 1.31 -14.23
N PHE A 201 11.60 0.33 -13.32
CA PHE A 201 12.41 -0.87 -13.39
C PHE A 201 11.67 -2.03 -14.08
N VAL A 202 10.45 -2.34 -13.65
CA VAL A 202 9.67 -3.47 -14.18
C VAL A 202 9.04 -3.09 -15.52
N LYS A 203 9.57 -3.63 -16.62
CA LYS A 203 9.02 -3.42 -17.98
C LYS A 203 8.19 -4.58 -18.49
N ASP A 204 8.51 -5.79 -18.04
CA ASP A 204 7.86 -7.03 -18.44
C ASP A 204 7.91 -8.05 -17.28
N ILE A 205 7.41 -9.26 -17.53
CA ILE A 205 7.42 -10.36 -16.56
C ILE A 205 8.82 -10.71 -16.06
N ARG A 206 9.89 -10.51 -16.85
CA ARG A 206 11.26 -10.85 -16.44
C ARG A 206 11.74 -9.96 -15.30
N GLY A 207 11.34 -8.68 -15.30
CA GLY A 207 11.61 -7.78 -14.18
C GLY A 207 10.96 -8.27 -12.87
N ILE A 208 9.77 -8.88 -12.96
CA ILE A 208 9.11 -9.52 -11.80
C ILE A 208 9.85 -10.79 -11.37
N LEU A 209 10.21 -11.66 -12.32
CA LEU A 209 10.95 -12.88 -12.03
C LEU A 209 12.30 -12.57 -11.34
N GLU A 210 13.03 -11.55 -11.80
CA GLU A 210 14.24 -11.08 -11.13
C GLU A 210 13.99 -10.76 -9.65
N MET A 211 12.89 -10.08 -9.34
CA MET A 211 12.57 -9.74 -7.95
C MET A 211 12.09 -10.94 -7.15
N ILE A 212 11.32 -11.87 -7.72
CA ILE A 212 10.86 -13.07 -7.00
C ILE A 212 12.03 -13.90 -6.48
N HIS A 213 13.14 -13.89 -7.22
CA HIS A 213 14.38 -14.57 -6.86
C HIS A 213 15.30 -13.76 -5.94
N ALA A 214 14.98 -12.50 -5.66
CA ALA A 214 15.76 -11.68 -4.74
C ALA A 214 15.53 -12.11 -3.28
N ASP A 215 16.60 -12.04 -2.49
CA ASP A 215 16.49 -12.10 -1.04
C ASP A 215 15.56 -10.97 -0.58
N PHE A 216 14.59 -11.27 0.29
CA PHE A 216 13.58 -10.33 0.79
C PHE A 216 12.41 -9.98 -0.16
N PHE A 217 12.12 -10.80 -1.17
CA PHE A 217 10.89 -10.63 -1.94
C PHE A 217 9.62 -10.84 -1.11
N ILE A 218 8.66 -9.93 -1.26
CA ILE A 218 7.34 -9.96 -0.60
C ILE A 218 6.24 -9.87 -1.67
N PHE A 219 5.37 -10.88 -1.72
CA PHE A 219 4.18 -10.81 -2.54
C PHE A 219 3.26 -9.67 -2.12
N ASN A 220 2.76 -8.94 -3.12
CA ASN A 220 1.77 -7.90 -2.93
C ASN A 220 0.72 -7.97 -4.06
N THR A 221 -0.40 -7.26 -3.88
CA THR A 221 -1.53 -7.33 -4.82
C THR A 221 -1.14 -7.01 -6.27
N ARG A 222 -0.15 -6.13 -6.51
CA ARG A 222 0.28 -5.76 -7.87
C ARG A 222 1.03 -6.91 -8.54
N VAL A 223 1.97 -7.54 -7.82
CA VAL A 223 2.74 -8.66 -8.38
C VAL A 223 1.84 -9.84 -8.73
N ILE A 224 0.93 -10.21 -7.82
CA ILE A 224 0.01 -11.33 -8.03
C ILE A 224 -0.89 -11.07 -9.25
N LYS A 225 -1.47 -9.87 -9.36
CA LYS A 225 -2.29 -9.47 -10.51
C LYS A 225 -1.49 -9.47 -11.82
N TYR A 226 -0.27 -8.95 -11.79
CA TYR A 226 0.58 -8.91 -12.97
C TYR A 226 0.88 -10.31 -13.48
N ILE A 227 1.28 -11.23 -12.59
CA ILE A 227 1.56 -12.63 -12.96
C ILE A 227 0.31 -13.30 -13.52
N LEU A 228 -0.82 -13.23 -12.81
CA LEU A 228 -2.05 -13.89 -13.25
C LEU A 228 -2.65 -13.27 -14.51
N GLY A 229 -2.38 -12.01 -14.79
CA GLY A 229 -2.81 -11.30 -16.01
C GLY A 229 -1.86 -11.44 -17.19
N CYS A 230 -0.78 -12.21 -17.07
CA CYS A 230 0.15 -12.46 -18.18
C CYS A 230 -0.51 -13.25 -19.31
N ASP A 231 -0.05 -13.00 -20.55
CA ASP A 231 -0.39 -13.88 -21.67
C ASP A 231 0.19 -15.29 -21.47
N GLN A 232 -0.29 -16.24 -22.28
CA GLN A 232 0.09 -17.66 -22.19
C GLN A 232 1.60 -17.92 -22.25
N LYS A 233 2.32 -17.13 -23.07
CA LYS A 233 3.76 -17.29 -23.29
C LYS A 233 4.55 -16.73 -22.10
N GLN A 234 4.21 -15.54 -21.63
CA GLN A 234 4.81 -14.94 -20.44
C GLN A 234 4.52 -15.78 -19.19
N PHE A 235 3.31 -16.33 -19.08
CA PHE A 235 2.94 -17.19 -17.96
C PHE A 235 3.66 -18.55 -17.97
N GLY A 236 3.97 -19.09 -19.15
CA GLY A 236 4.82 -20.27 -19.28
C GLY A 236 6.17 -20.07 -18.58
N LEU A 237 6.79 -18.90 -18.77
CA LEU A 237 8.05 -18.56 -18.10
C LEU A 237 7.91 -18.54 -16.57
N VAL A 238 6.77 -18.10 -16.04
CA VAL A 238 6.50 -18.11 -14.59
C VAL A 238 6.50 -19.52 -14.05
N LEU A 239 5.79 -20.44 -14.70
CA LEU A 239 5.72 -21.85 -14.28
C LEU A 239 7.08 -22.55 -14.36
N GLU A 240 7.91 -22.18 -15.35
CA GLU A 240 9.23 -22.78 -15.54
C GLU A 240 10.28 -22.29 -14.53
N THR A 241 10.14 -21.07 -14.01
CA THR A 241 11.21 -20.39 -13.26
C THR A 241 10.89 -20.22 -11.78
N VAL A 242 9.63 -19.99 -11.42
CA VAL A 242 9.24 -19.72 -10.03
C VAL A 242 9.23 -21.02 -9.23
N GLN A 243 9.89 -21.01 -8.07
CA GLN A 243 9.95 -22.17 -7.19
C GLN A 243 8.56 -22.58 -6.69
N LYS A 244 8.35 -23.89 -6.50
CA LYS A 244 7.06 -24.47 -6.13
C LYS A 244 6.46 -23.83 -4.87
N ASP A 245 7.26 -23.56 -3.84
CA ASP A 245 6.83 -22.92 -2.60
C ASP A 245 6.33 -21.48 -2.82
N LYS A 246 6.96 -20.73 -3.73
CA LYS A 246 6.51 -19.39 -4.12
C LYS A 246 5.21 -19.45 -4.94
N LEU A 247 5.04 -20.48 -5.77
CA LEU A 247 3.78 -20.72 -6.47
C LEU A 247 2.63 -21.08 -5.51
N VAL A 248 2.90 -21.86 -4.45
CA VAL A 248 1.93 -22.12 -3.37
C VAL A 248 1.54 -20.81 -2.69
N GLN A 249 2.50 -19.96 -2.31
CA GLN A 249 2.21 -18.64 -1.71
C GLN A 249 1.39 -17.74 -2.64
N LEU A 250 1.67 -17.77 -3.94
CA LEU A 250 0.89 -17.04 -4.94
C LEU A 250 -0.57 -17.52 -4.96
N CYS A 251 -0.79 -18.84 -4.96
CA CYS A 251 -2.11 -19.45 -4.86
C CYS A 251 -2.83 -19.02 -3.58
N ASP A 252 -2.19 -19.15 -2.41
CA ASP A 252 -2.76 -18.74 -1.11
C ASP A 252 -3.25 -17.28 -1.15
N HIS A 253 -2.41 -16.39 -1.69
CA HIS A 253 -2.75 -14.98 -1.86
C HIS A 253 -3.93 -14.79 -2.82
N ALA A 254 -3.90 -15.43 -3.98
CA ALA A 254 -4.95 -15.34 -4.99
C ALA A 254 -6.31 -15.84 -4.45
N PHE A 255 -6.33 -16.96 -3.71
CA PHE A 255 -7.54 -17.47 -3.07
C PHE A 255 -8.05 -16.53 -1.97
N GLY A 256 -7.15 -16.01 -1.14
CA GLY A 256 -7.50 -15.03 -0.10
C GLY A 256 -8.19 -13.77 -0.65
N ASN A 257 -7.90 -13.39 -1.89
CA ASN A 257 -8.54 -12.27 -2.60
C ASN A 257 -9.64 -12.69 -3.60
N ASN A 258 -10.07 -13.96 -3.58
CA ASN A 258 -11.09 -14.51 -4.46
C ASN A 258 -10.78 -14.42 -5.97
N TYR A 259 -9.50 -14.40 -6.36
CA TYR A 259 -9.12 -14.30 -7.77
C TYR A 259 -9.52 -15.52 -8.61
N HIS A 260 -9.77 -16.67 -7.96
CA HIS A 260 -10.34 -17.85 -8.59
C HIS A 260 -11.78 -17.64 -9.12
N LEU A 261 -12.49 -16.62 -8.64
CA LEU A 261 -13.82 -16.24 -9.15
C LEU A 261 -13.75 -15.22 -10.29
N MET A 262 -12.56 -14.71 -10.63
CA MET A 262 -12.36 -13.67 -11.63
C MET A 262 -11.92 -14.28 -12.96
N THR A 263 -12.72 -14.09 -14.02
CA THR A 263 -12.46 -14.67 -15.36
C THR A 263 -11.06 -14.35 -15.88
N GLU A 264 -10.56 -13.13 -15.65
CA GLU A 264 -9.24 -12.68 -16.12
C GLU A 264 -8.04 -13.38 -15.44
N TYR A 265 -8.22 -13.97 -14.26
CA TYR A 265 -7.14 -14.64 -13.52
C TYR A 265 -7.32 -16.15 -13.42
N LYS A 266 -8.54 -16.63 -13.64
CA LYS A 266 -8.94 -18.02 -13.38
C LYS A 266 -8.09 -19.03 -14.15
N GLU A 267 -7.89 -18.83 -15.45
CA GLU A 267 -7.16 -19.78 -16.29
C GLU A 267 -5.70 -19.96 -15.83
N ASN A 268 -5.00 -18.84 -15.63
CA ASN A 268 -3.62 -18.88 -15.17
C ASN A 268 -3.50 -19.43 -13.75
N LEU A 269 -4.46 -19.14 -12.86
CA LEU A 269 -4.49 -19.71 -11.52
C LEU A 269 -4.69 -21.24 -11.55
N GLU A 270 -5.59 -21.76 -12.38
CA GLU A 270 -5.82 -23.19 -12.58
C GLU A 270 -4.56 -23.91 -13.10
N ARG A 271 -3.82 -23.27 -14.02
CA ARG A 271 -2.54 -23.79 -14.52
C ARG A 271 -1.49 -23.92 -13.41
N ILE A 272 -1.41 -22.95 -12.49
CA ILE A 272 -0.51 -23.07 -11.32
C ILE A 272 -0.94 -24.24 -10.45
N GLN A 273 -2.23 -24.35 -10.13
CA GLN A 273 -2.74 -25.44 -9.29
C GLN A 273 -2.40 -26.82 -9.86
N GLN A 274 -2.59 -27.00 -11.17
CA GLN A 274 -2.23 -28.24 -11.87
C GLN A 274 -0.72 -28.50 -11.82
N HIS A 275 0.09 -27.47 -12.07
CA HIS A 275 1.55 -27.58 -12.09
C HIS A 275 2.13 -28.00 -10.73
N ILE A 276 1.58 -27.50 -9.62
CA ILE A 276 2.10 -27.77 -8.28
C ILE A 276 1.33 -28.85 -7.51
N HIS A 277 0.27 -29.41 -8.11
CA HIS A 277 -0.71 -30.28 -7.44
C HIS A 277 -1.30 -29.64 -6.19
N TYR A 278 -1.74 -28.38 -6.30
CA TYR A 278 -2.24 -27.63 -5.16
C TYR A 278 -3.51 -28.26 -4.58
N GLY A 279 -3.50 -28.58 -3.29
CA GLY A 279 -4.66 -29.13 -2.56
C GLY A 279 -4.90 -30.64 -2.75
N HIS A 280 -3.96 -31.35 -3.37
CA HIS A 280 -3.99 -32.81 -3.56
C HIS A 280 -2.78 -33.48 -2.93
#